data_AF-I4B9F6-F1
#
_entry.id   AF-I4B9F6-F1
#
_cell.length_a   1.000
_cell.length_b   1.000
_cell.length_c   1.000
_cell.angle_alpha   90.00
_cell.angle_beta   90.00
_cell.angle_gamma   90.00
#
_symmetry.space_group_name_H-M   'P 1'
#
loop_
_entity.id
_entity.type
_entity.pdbx_description
1 polymer ?
#
loop_
_entity_poly.entity_id
_entity_poly.type
_entity_poly.pdbx_seq_one_letter_code
_entity_poly.pdbx_strand_id
1 'polypeptide(L)'
;MLRNVLLAALCFAAPLFSLTVDEEEVKTKSGVKFINNPQQAGGDSVSAIQGIGTSLASQGKFGSYSVIHATGAGDDKFDADIIVIGKDARVDHIKNVRRIIAAYLQQRYSYSAEDAKSLAVFITYYNGFYRKNLGYFKEHYKSAVLKHLSASNAGLDLSYKGWPGKSRIVIPLSDDAKPDAGKIGEKDVMDKVRKDEKDKGVKDRENITKLQDKEVKKKEERLEKKKEELTKRRDDISKKEQRLNEEKKKNAENPDPNDKAKKDEELKKKEDELAKEKDNLKKDEEKTAKEEKKVAEKKNEVAENKKSVQDDKAANATRKNETAAQKEARLDSKEQELKKREEAQKNNRKEDGVFGGKMYYLRVRDYSTDGKYRNDFYIIDPKERKVKVKSPFAGIVGKKYDVVDKDVVVIGEKRSATTTSHYLVKLDGETLVDKQYGSDEIFWRGFVEVRENEIYAILNKNGTFYLGKFDKELKLLQRSEVALHEDTFFSFHEDTIYVNGADRKIEVLNRSDLKSAGNIVP
;
A
#
# COMPACT_ATOMS: atom_id res chain seq x y z
N MET A 1 80.61 10.37 2.68
CA MET A 1 79.49 10.23 1.73
C MET A 1 78.77 8.92 2.00
N LEU A 2 77.58 8.94 2.58
CA LEU A 2 76.49 8.00 2.29
C LEU A 2 75.25 8.53 3.00
N ARG A 3 74.19 8.71 2.21
CA ARG A 3 72.98 9.47 2.51
C ARG A 3 72.02 8.68 3.41
N ASN A 4 71.39 9.42 4.31
CA ASN A 4 70.16 9.08 5.02
C ASN A 4 69.09 8.51 4.09
N VAL A 5 68.46 7.40 4.50
CA VAL A 5 67.10 7.05 4.10
C VAL A 5 66.34 6.64 5.35
N LEU A 6 65.59 7.60 5.90
CA LEU A 6 64.52 7.37 6.87
C LEU A 6 63.34 6.75 6.10
N LEU A 7 62.99 5.51 6.41
CA LEU A 7 61.78 4.87 5.87
C LEU A 7 60.61 5.22 6.81
N ALA A 8 59.89 6.29 6.50
CA ALA A 8 58.66 6.66 7.19
C ALA A 8 57.52 5.75 6.69
N ALA A 9 57.07 4.82 7.55
CA ALA A 9 55.87 4.03 7.32
C ALA A 9 54.63 4.91 7.58
N LEU A 10 54.07 5.51 6.52
CA LEU A 10 52.76 6.14 6.58
C LEU A 10 51.67 5.05 6.56
N CYS A 11 51.05 4.81 7.72
CA CYS A 11 49.77 4.10 7.83
C CYS A 11 48.67 4.93 7.16
N PHE A 12 48.24 4.55 5.95
CA PHE A 12 46.99 5.04 5.36
C PHE A 12 45.82 4.28 6.02
N ALA A 13 45.20 4.90 7.02
CA ALA A 13 43.89 4.52 7.49
C ALA A 13 42.87 4.98 6.43
N ALA A 14 42.36 4.04 5.63
CA ALA A 14 41.25 4.32 4.71
C ALA A 14 39.98 4.56 5.54
N PRO A 15 39.26 5.68 5.34
CA PRO A 15 37.93 5.84 5.93
C PRO A 15 37.00 4.80 5.32
N LEU A 16 36.48 3.90 6.17
CA LEU A 16 35.32 3.07 5.86
C LEU A 16 34.13 3.99 5.65
N PHE A 17 33.93 4.45 4.41
CA PHE A 17 32.66 5.01 4.00
C PHE A 17 31.64 3.88 4.05
N SER A 18 30.78 3.95 5.08
CA SER A 18 29.59 3.13 5.16
C SER A 18 28.83 3.31 3.85
N LEU A 19 28.68 2.22 3.09
CA LEU A 19 27.70 2.11 2.03
C LEU A 19 26.34 2.49 2.66
N THR A 20 25.85 3.68 2.34
CA THR A 20 24.45 4.02 2.57
C THR A 20 23.65 3.09 1.69
N VAL A 21 23.19 1.98 2.28
CA VAL A 21 22.14 1.16 1.70
C VAL A 21 21.01 2.12 1.39
N ASP A 22 20.59 2.13 0.12
CA ASP A 22 19.48 2.92 -0.39
C ASP A 22 18.23 2.67 0.50
N GLU A 23 18.01 3.56 1.48
CA GLU A 23 16.99 3.38 2.53
C GLU A 23 15.57 3.41 1.96
N GLU A 24 15.40 3.86 0.72
CA GLU A 24 14.10 3.99 0.07
C GLU A 24 13.67 2.71 -0.66
N GLU A 25 14.59 1.85 -1.11
CA GLU A 25 14.25 0.51 -1.66
C GLU A 25 13.74 -0.47 -0.58
N VAL A 26 13.95 -0.17 0.71
CA VAL A 26 13.40 -0.96 1.83
C VAL A 26 12.01 -0.48 2.26
N LYS A 27 11.65 0.78 1.97
CA LYS A 27 10.37 1.37 2.43
C LYS A 27 9.17 0.95 1.59
N THR A 28 9.36 0.58 0.32
CA THR A 28 8.26 0.21 -0.59
C THR A 28 7.95 -1.31 -0.61
N LYS A 29 8.56 -2.09 0.30
CA LYS A 29 8.18 -3.49 0.62
C LYS A 29 7.99 -3.76 2.11
N SER A 30 7.71 -2.73 2.92
CA SER A 30 7.87 -2.83 4.37
C SER A 30 6.83 -3.75 5.04
N GLY A 31 7.32 -4.75 5.77
CA GLY A 31 6.56 -5.39 6.85
C GLY A 31 6.16 -4.39 7.93
N VAL A 32 5.27 -4.79 8.84
CA VAL A 32 4.90 -3.98 10.01
C VAL A 32 5.89 -4.34 11.12
N LYS A 33 7.06 -3.68 11.10
CA LYS A 33 8.12 -3.87 12.09
C LYS A 33 8.21 -2.66 13.03
N PHE A 34 7.81 -2.86 14.28
CA PHE A 34 7.87 -1.81 15.30
C PHE A 34 9.31 -1.58 15.80
N ILE A 35 9.71 -0.31 15.83
CA ILE A 35 10.99 0.18 16.35
C ILE A 35 10.76 0.65 17.79
N ASN A 36 11.38 -0.05 18.74
CA ASN A 36 11.33 0.27 20.17
C ASN A 36 12.50 1.19 20.57
N ASN A 37 12.40 1.82 21.73
CA ASN A 37 13.53 2.56 22.31
C ASN A 37 14.69 1.61 22.66
N PRO A 38 15.90 1.81 22.12
CA PRO A 38 17.06 0.96 22.41
C PRO A 38 17.63 1.19 23.82
N GLN A 39 17.44 2.38 24.40
CA GLN A 39 17.95 2.73 25.74
C GLN A 39 16.94 2.38 26.82
N GLN A 40 16.52 1.11 26.89
CA GLN A 40 15.64 0.66 27.96
C GLN A 40 16.36 0.66 29.31
N ALA A 41 16.31 1.80 30.01
CA ALA A 41 16.50 1.85 31.45
C ALA A 41 15.12 1.60 32.10
N GLY A 42 15.05 0.59 32.98
CA GLY A 42 13.80 0.16 33.62
C GLY A 42 13.02 1.32 34.23
N GLY A 43 11.69 1.29 34.06
CA GLY A 43 10.78 2.28 34.65
C GLY A 43 9.57 1.62 35.30
N ASP A 44 8.73 0.95 34.50
CA ASP A 44 7.46 0.41 34.99
C ASP A 44 7.44 -1.14 35.04
N SER A 45 6.89 -1.69 36.13
CA SER A 45 6.68 -3.13 36.27
C SER A 45 5.60 -3.62 35.29
N VAL A 46 5.60 -4.92 34.97
CA VAL A 46 4.56 -5.52 34.11
C VAL A 46 3.15 -5.27 34.67
N SER A 47 3.00 -5.37 35.99
CA SER A 47 1.73 -5.11 36.68
C SER A 47 1.31 -3.64 36.55
N ALA A 48 2.23 -2.69 36.69
CA ALA A 48 1.93 -1.27 36.49
C ALA A 48 1.43 -0.99 35.06
N ILE A 49 2.08 -1.57 34.05
CA ILE A 49 1.68 -1.43 32.65
C ILE A 49 0.30 -2.04 32.39
N GLN A 50 0.02 -3.23 32.95
CA GLN A 50 -1.31 -3.84 32.85
C GLN A 50 -2.37 -3.01 33.59
N GLY A 51 -2.01 -2.39 34.72
CA GLY A 51 -2.87 -1.50 35.49
C GLY A 51 -3.37 -0.30 34.69
N ILE A 52 -2.58 0.20 33.72
CA ILE A 52 -3.04 1.21 32.75
C ILE A 52 -4.25 0.67 31.98
N GLY A 53 -4.14 -0.52 31.36
CA GLY A 53 -5.21 -1.11 30.56
C GLY A 53 -6.48 -1.40 31.36
N THR A 54 -6.33 -1.93 32.58
CA THR A 54 -7.45 -2.16 33.50
C THR A 54 -8.15 -0.86 33.90
N SER A 55 -7.37 0.20 34.13
CA SER A 55 -7.91 1.54 34.45
C SER A 55 -8.62 2.17 33.25
N LEU A 56 -8.11 1.99 32.04
CA LEU A 56 -8.80 2.41 30.81
C LEU A 56 -10.17 1.72 30.68
N ALA A 57 -10.25 0.43 30.97
CA ALA A 57 -11.50 -0.33 30.85
C ALA A 57 -12.58 0.10 31.85
N SER A 58 -12.17 0.48 33.07
CA SER A 58 -13.07 0.84 34.17
C SER A 58 -13.39 2.33 34.26
N GLN A 59 -12.39 3.19 34.01
CA GLN A 59 -12.48 4.64 34.24
C GLN A 59 -12.40 5.47 32.95
N GLY A 60 -12.08 4.83 31.82
CA GLY A 60 -11.91 5.51 30.53
C GLY A 60 -10.59 6.29 30.39
N LYS A 61 -9.81 6.45 31.46
CA LYS A 61 -8.55 7.21 31.48
C LYS A 61 -7.60 6.74 32.58
N PHE A 62 -6.30 6.93 32.36
CA PHE A 62 -5.25 6.73 33.36
C PHE A 62 -3.99 7.51 32.97
N GLY A 63 -3.62 8.52 33.76
CA GLY A 63 -2.49 9.39 33.44
C GLY A 63 -2.59 9.99 32.04
N SER A 64 -1.61 9.71 31.19
CA SER A 64 -1.56 10.17 29.79
C SER A 64 -2.29 9.28 28.79
N TYR A 65 -3.04 8.28 29.25
CA TYR A 65 -3.79 7.36 28.39
C TYR A 65 -5.28 7.57 28.59
N SER A 66 -6.05 7.47 27.51
CA SER A 66 -7.52 7.46 27.57
C SER A 66 -8.10 6.54 26.51
N VAL A 67 -9.34 6.09 26.70
CA VAL A 67 -10.09 5.36 25.68
C VAL A 67 -11.35 6.14 25.33
N ILE A 68 -11.67 6.18 24.05
CA ILE A 68 -12.91 6.74 23.52
C ILE A 68 -13.73 5.58 23.00
N HIS A 69 -14.91 5.36 23.59
CA HIS A 69 -15.90 4.43 23.06
C HIS A 69 -16.75 5.16 22.03
N ALA A 70 -16.43 4.99 20.74
CA ALA A 70 -17.04 5.73 19.65
C ALA A 70 -18.08 4.86 18.93
N THR A 71 -19.34 5.05 19.34
CA THR A 71 -20.50 4.40 18.73
C THR A 71 -21.44 5.40 18.06
N GLY A 72 -22.11 4.99 16.99
CA GLY A 72 -23.07 5.83 16.27
C GLY A 72 -24.16 5.05 15.55
N ALA A 73 -25.29 5.71 15.33
CA ALA A 73 -26.33 5.24 14.40
C ALA A 73 -25.87 5.43 12.94
N GLY A 74 -26.47 4.67 12.02
CA GLY A 74 -26.15 4.72 10.59
C GLY A 74 -25.33 3.53 10.10
N ASP A 75 -24.99 3.60 8.80
CA ASP A 75 -24.27 2.68 7.89
C ASP A 75 -23.68 1.37 8.43
N ASP A 76 -23.62 0.37 7.55
CA ASP A 76 -22.96 -0.94 7.70
C ASP A 76 -21.41 -0.82 7.78
N LYS A 77 -20.95 -0.07 8.79
CA LYS A 77 -19.55 0.29 9.09
C LYS A 77 -19.26 0.06 10.57
N PHE A 78 -17.98 -0.04 10.91
CA PHE A 78 -17.56 -0.35 12.27
C PHE A 78 -17.69 0.85 13.23
N ASP A 79 -18.23 0.57 14.40
CA ASP A 79 -17.95 1.34 15.62
C ASP A 79 -16.53 0.99 16.11
N ALA A 80 -15.99 1.75 17.06
CA ALA A 80 -14.65 1.48 17.58
C ALA A 80 -14.44 1.92 19.02
N ASP A 81 -13.59 1.18 19.72
CA ASP A 81 -12.83 1.74 20.82
C ASP A 81 -11.53 2.36 20.29
N ILE A 82 -11.18 3.54 20.78
CA ILE A 82 -9.97 4.24 20.39
C ILE A 82 -9.12 4.50 21.62
N ILE A 83 -8.01 3.77 21.76
CA ILE A 83 -7.02 4.03 22.80
C ILE A 83 -6.11 5.17 22.33
N VAL A 84 -6.12 6.27 23.09
CA VAL A 84 -5.33 7.47 22.85
C VAL A 84 -4.05 7.39 23.68
N ILE A 85 -2.90 7.49 22.99
CA ILE A 85 -1.60 7.68 23.65
C ILE A 85 -1.34 9.19 23.71
N GLY A 86 -1.52 9.79 24.89
CA GLY A 86 -1.34 11.22 25.11
C GLY A 86 0.12 11.67 24.96
N LYS A 87 0.32 12.98 24.83
CA LYS A 87 1.64 13.59 24.56
C LYS A 87 2.70 13.29 25.63
N ASP A 88 2.27 13.12 26.88
CA ASP A 88 3.16 12.87 28.03
C ASP A 88 3.28 11.37 28.36
N ALA A 89 2.76 10.50 27.49
CA ALA A 89 2.87 9.05 27.64
C ALA A 89 4.34 8.60 27.49
N ARG A 90 4.74 7.67 28.37
CA ARG A 90 6.13 7.17 28.44
C ARG A 90 6.31 5.80 27.79
N VAL A 91 5.26 5.22 27.19
CA VAL A 91 5.37 3.90 26.55
C VAL A 91 6.28 3.99 25.33
N ASP A 92 7.30 3.14 25.31
CA ASP A 92 8.37 3.20 24.30
C ASP A 92 8.77 1.82 23.74
N HIS A 93 8.09 0.75 24.20
CA HIS A 93 8.21 -0.60 23.67
C HIS A 93 6.84 -1.21 23.32
N ILE A 94 6.75 -1.83 22.13
CA ILE A 94 5.53 -2.46 21.60
C ILE A 94 4.95 -3.54 22.52
N LYS A 95 5.79 -4.25 23.27
CA LYS A 95 5.33 -5.24 24.25
C LYS A 95 4.49 -4.59 25.36
N ASN A 96 4.81 -3.35 25.74
CA ASN A 96 4.07 -2.60 26.74
C ASN A 96 2.74 -2.09 26.17
N VAL A 97 2.74 -1.58 24.94
CA VAL A 97 1.49 -1.24 24.22
C VAL A 97 0.56 -2.45 24.15
N ARG A 98 1.08 -3.61 23.75
CA ARG A 98 0.30 -4.87 23.70
C ARG A 98 -0.20 -5.32 25.09
N ARG A 99 0.56 -5.11 26.16
CA ARG A 99 0.12 -5.38 27.54
C ARG A 99 -1.03 -4.47 27.98
N ILE A 100 -0.97 -3.18 27.64
CA ILE A 100 -2.05 -2.22 27.91
C ILE A 100 -3.33 -2.66 27.19
N ILE A 101 -3.23 -2.94 25.88
CA ILE A 101 -4.38 -3.40 25.08
C ILE A 101 -4.92 -4.72 25.63
N ALA A 102 -4.08 -5.71 25.91
CA ALA A 102 -4.53 -7.00 26.42
C ALA A 102 -5.21 -6.89 27.78
N ALA A 103 -4.72 -6.04 28.69
CA ALA A 103 -5.39 -5.81 29.99
C ALA A 103 -6.74 -5.09 29.80
N TYR A 104 -6.80 -4.12 28.88
CA TYR A 104 -8.05 -3.47 28.50
C TYR A 104 -9.08 -4.48 27.98
N LEU A 105 -8.70 -5.35 27.05
CA LEU A 105 -9.57 -6.37 26.46
C LEU A 105 -10.06 -7.40 27.48
N GLN A 106 -9.20 -7.83 28.41
CA GLN A 106 -9.58 -8.72 29.50
C GLN A 106 -10.63 -8.06 30.41
N GLN A 107 -10.37 -6.83 30.85
CA GLN A 107 -11.24 -6.15 31.82
C GLN A 107 -12.56 -5.68 31.19
N ARG A 108 -12.53 -5.17 29.96
CA ARG A 108 -13.70 -4.58 29.30
C ARG A 108 -14.60 -5.63 28.66
N TYR A 109 -14.01 -6.64 28.04
CA TYR A 109 -14.70 -7.58 27.17
C TYR A 109 -14.64 -9.03 27.65
N SER A 110 -14.00 -9.27 28.79
CA SER A 110 -13.87 -10.59 29.42
C SER A 110 -13.20 -11.62 28.50
N TYR A 111 -12.29 -11.19 27.62
CA TYR A 111 -11.44 -12.13 26.90
C TYR A 111 -10.53 -12.86 27.87
N SER A 112 -10.20 -14.11 27.56
CA SER A 112 -9.15 -14.83 28.28
C SER A 112 -7.82 -14.09 28.13
N ALA A 113 -6.89 -14.29 29.08
CA ALA A 113 -5.56 -13.67 28.99
C ALA A 113 -4.82 -14.05 27.70
N GLU A 114 -5.03 -15.27 27.20
CA GLU A 114 -4.45 -15.74 25.95
C GLU A 114 -5.08 -15.07 24.73
N ASP A 115 -6.41 -15.05 24.63
CA ASP A 115 -7.13 -14.42 23.51
C ASP A 115 -6.83 -12.92 23.45
N ALA A 116 -6.86 -12.24 24.59
CA ALA A 116 -6.59 -10.80 24.68
C ALA A 116 -5.16 -10.46 24.25
N LYS A 117 -4.19 -11.32 24.59
CA LYS A 117 -2.79 -11.15 24.16
C LYS A 117 -2.66 -11.30 22.65
N SER A 118 -3.27 -12.33 22.06
CA SER A 118 -3.22 -12.55 20.61
C SER A 118 -3.97 -11.45 19.87
N LEU A 119 -5.15 -11.02 20.33
CA LEU A 119 -5.85 -9.86 19.79
C LEU A 119 -5.00 -8.59 19.88
N ALA A 120 -4.30 -8.35 20.99
CA ALA A 120 -3.43 -7.18 21.11
C ALA A 120 -2.29 -7.17 20.08
N VAL A 121 -1.74 -8.35 19.72
CA VAL A 121 -0.77 -8.45 18.61
C VAL A 121 -1.42 -7.96 17.33
N PHE A 122 -2.56 -8.52 16.94
CA PHE A 122 -3.23 -8.15 15.71
C PHE A 122 -3.70 -6.70 15.68
N ILE A 123 -4.24 -6.17 16.78
CA ILE A 123 -4.63 -4.76 16.89
C ILE A 123 -3.43 -3.85 16.62
N THR A 124 -2.24 -4.19 17.15
CA THR A 124 -1.04 -3.42 16.82
C THR A 124 -0.67 -3.52 15.35
N TYR A 125 -0.72 -4.71 14.73
CA TYR A 125 -0.45 -4.88 13.31
C TYR A 125 -1.45 -4.15 12.42
N TYR A 126 -2.75 -4.28 12.70
CA TYR A 126 -3.84 -3.56 12.05
C TYR A 126 -3.60 -2.05 12.05
N ASN A 127 -3.31 -1.48 13.23
CA ASN A 127 -3.09 -0.05 13.37
C ASN A 127 -1.76 0.44 12.80
N GLY A 128 -0.74 -0.41 12.78
CA GLY A 128 0.54 -0.13 12.12
C GLY A 128 0.43 -0.16 10.60
N PHE A 129 -0.34 -1.12 10.06
CA PHE A 129 -0.56 -1.29 8.63
C PHE A 129 -1.39 -0.15 8.04
N TYR A 130 -2.47 0.27 8.72
CA TYR A 130 -3.33 1.37 8.28
C TYR A 130 -2.93 2.74 8.84
N ARG A 131 -1.73 2.87 9.39
CA ARG A 131 -1.24 4.13 9.97
C ARG A 131 -1.32 5.27 8.96
N LYS A 132 -1.91 6.40 9.36
CA LYS A 132 -2.15 7.62 8.54
C LYS A 132 -3.12 7.44 7.36
N ASN A 133 -3.65 6.23 7.13
CA ASN A 133 -4.55 5.97 6.00
C ASN A 133 -5.99 6.37 6.32
N LEU A 134 -6.28 7.67 6.29
CA LEU A 134 -7.64 8.17 6.52
C LEU A 134 -8.65 7.71 5.45
N GLY A 135 -8.20 7.42 4.22
CA GLY A 135 -9.07 6.87 3.17
C GLY A 135 -9.69 5.56 3.62
N TYR A 136 -8.85 4.63 4.07
CA TYR A 136 -9.27 3.35 4.63
C TYR A 136 -10.19 3.52 5.86
N PHE A 137 -9.85 4.39 6.80
CA PHE A 137 -10.73 4.61 7.97
C PHE A 137 -12.10 5.16 7.56
N LYS A 138 -12.17 6.11 6.62
CA LYS A 138 -13.43 6.67 6.11
C LYS A 138 -14.31 5.63 5.43
N GLU A 139 -13.69 4.70 4.71
CA GLU A 139 -14.38 3.61 4.02
C GLU A 139 -15.01 2.63 5.03
N HIS A 140 -14.29 2.27 6.09
CA HIS A 140 -14.70 1.18 6.97
C HIS A 140 -15.38 1.60 8.29
N TYR A 141 -15.23 2.83 8.74
CA TYR A 141 -15.72 3.27 10.06
C TYR A 141 -16.80 4.34 9.99
N LYS A 142 -17.69 4.34 10.98
CA LYS A 142 -18.75 5.33 11.12
C LYS A 142 -18.21 6.72 11.43
N SER A 143 -18.99 7.75 11.10
CA SER A 143 -18.66 9.16 11.38
C SER A 143 -18.34 9.43 12.85
N ALA A 144 -19.00 8.71 13.76
CA ALA A 144 -18.75 8.77 15.20
C ALA A 144 -17.31 8.39 15.58
N VAL A 145 -16.67 7.50 14.84
CA VAL A 145 -15.25 7.12 15.00
C VAL A 145 -14.37 8.16 14.32
N LEU A 146 -14.72 8.55 13.09
CA LEU A 146 -13.91 9.45 12.26
C LEU A 146 -13.69 10.83 12.88
N LYS A 147 -14.63 11.35 13.67
CA LYS A 147 -14.47 12.62 14.40
C LYS A 147 -13.27 12.63 15.37
N HIS A 148 -12.75 11.45 15.70
CA HIS A 148 -11.60 11.27 16.58
C HIS A 148 -10.33 10.88 15.81
N LEU A 149 -10.34 10.87 14.48
CA LEU A 149 -9.19 10.48 13.69
C LEU A 149 -8.79 11.62 12.74
N SER A 150 -7.48 11.75 12.55
CA SER A 150 -6.87 12.68 11.60
C SER A 150 -5.64 12.01 10.99
N ALA A 151 -5.12 12.55 9.88
CA ALA A 151 -3.95 11.98 9.23
C ALA A 151 -2.75 11.91 10.19
N SER A 152 -2.62 12.87 11.10
CA SER A 152 -1.51 12.91 12.06
C SER A 152 -1.60 11.88 13.17
N ASN A 153 -2.78 11.36 13.51
CA ASN A 153 -2.98 10.50 14.69
C ASN A 153 -3.65 9.14 14.44
N ALA A 154 -4.25 8.90 13.28
CA ALA A 154 -4.96 7.66 13.00
C ALA A 154 -3.99 6.46 12.91
N GLY A 155 -4.19 5.45 13.75
CA GLY A 155 -3.37 4.25 13.82
C GLY A 155 -2.21 4.35 14.82
N LEU A 156 -1.27 3.41 14.69
CA LEU A 156 -0.09 3.28 15.55
C LEU A 156 1.17 3.48 14.72
N ASP A 157 2.03 4.42 15.11
CA ASP A 157 3.28 4.66 14.40
C ASP A 157 4.21 3.43 14.48
N LEU A 158 5.04 3.20 13.46
CA LEU A 158 6.01 2.10 13.50
C LEU A 158 7.19 2.43 14.42
N SER A 159 7.43 3.72 14.72
CA SER A 159 8.45 4.14 15.67
C SER A 159 7.85 4.59 16.99
N TYR A 160 8.46 4.17 18.11
CA TYR A 160 8.09 4.63 19.44
C TYR A 160 8.06 6.17 19.59
N LYS A 161 8.91 6.88 18.83
CA LYS A 161 8.94 8.36 18.78
C LYS A 161 7.63 8.97 18.28
N GLY A 162 6.86 8.22 17.50
CA GLY A 162 5.57 8.62 16.95
C GLY A 162 4.36 8.17 17.78
N TRP A 163 4.56 7.58 18.97
CA TRP A 163 3.43 7.15 19.81
C TRP A 163 2.86 8.30 20.65
N PRO A 164 3.64 9.00 21.50
CA PRO A 164 3.11 10.04 22.37
C PRO A 164 2.47 11.19 21.59
N GLY A 165 1.17 11.42 21.83
CA GLY A 165 0.38 12.50 21.22
C GLY A 165 0.05 12.31 19.73
N LYS A 166 0.59 11.27 19.08
CA LYS A 166 0.53 11.07 17.62
C LYS A 166 -0.03 9.71 17.21
N SER A 167 -0.46 8.88 18.16
CA SER A 167 -1.07 7.59 17.88
C SER A 167 -2.42 7.42 18.60
N ARG A 168 -3.44 7.00 17.84
CA ARG A 168 -4.77 6.61 18.30
C ARG A 168 -5.05 5.22 17.74
N ILE A 169 -4.98 4.24 18.64
CA ILE A 169 -5.13 2.81 18.32
C ILE A 169 -6.61 2.49 18.23
N VAL A 170 -7.07 2.17 17.03
CA VAL A 170 -8.45 1.86 16.70
C VAL A 170 -8.69 0.36 16.87
N ILE A 171 -9.72 0.00 17.63
CA ILE A 171 -10.18 -1.37 17.85
C ILE A 171 -11.60 -1.47 17.27
N PRO A 172 -11.78 -2.01 16.05
CA PRO A 172 -13.10 -2.12 15.44
C PRO A 172 -14.01 -3.04 16.27
N LEU A 173 -15.27 -2.63 16.40
CA LEU A 173 -16.30 -3.36 17.14
C LEU A 173 -17.35 -3.94 16.20
N SER A 174 -17.73 -5.20 16.41
CA SER A 174 -18.85 -5.86 15.75
C SER A 174 -20.20 -5.42 16.33
N ASP A 175 -21.30 -5.86 15.70
CA ASP A 175 -22.68 -5.53 16.10
C ASP A 175 -23.04 -5.98 17.53
N ASP A 176 -22.29 -6.91 18.12
CA ASP A 176 -22.44 -7.29 19.53
C ASP A 176 -21.59 -6.42 20.48
N ALA A 177 -21.11 -5.27 19.99
CA ALA A 177 -20.29 -4.28 20.68
C ALA A 177 -18.97 -4.82 21.24
N LYS A 178 -18.46 -5.92 20.66
CA LYS A 178 -17.16 -6.54 21.00
C LYS A 178 -16.15 -6.32 19.89
N PRO A 179 -14.84 -6.43 20.16
CA PRO A 179 -13.83 -6.40 19.10
C PRO A 179 -14.12 -7.42 17.99
N ASP A 180 -14.18 -6.97 16.72
CA ASP A 180 -14.45 -7.84 15.56
C ASP A 180 -13.14 -8.52 15.12
N ALA A 181 -12.96 -9.78 15.50
CA ALA A 181 -11.77 -10.55 15.16
C ALA A 181 -11.63 -10.77 13.65
N GLY A 182 -12.74 -10.82 12.91
CA GLY A 182 -12.74 -10.85 11.45
C GLY A 182 -12.00 -9.66 10.84
N LYS A 183 -12.35 -8.44 11.24
CA LYS A 183 -11.75 -7.20 10.73
C LYS A 183 -10.32 -6.98 11.24
N ILE A 184 -10.08 -7.26 12.52
CA ILE A 184 -8.76 -7.15 13.15
C ILE A 184 -7.76 -8.13 12.52
N GLY A 185 -8.21 -9.33 12.17
CA GLY A 185 -7.43 -10.41 11.59
C GLY A 185 -7.72 -10.66 10.11
N GLU A 186 -8.00 -9.61 9.34
CA GLU A 186 -8.22 -9.73 7.89
C GLU A 186 -6.94 -10.20 7.17
N LYS A 187 -7.11 -10.77 5.97
CA LYS A 187 -6.05 -11.40 5.17
C LYS A 187 -4.71 -10.65 5.16
N ASP A 188 -4.72 -9.36 4.88
CA ASP A 188 -3.48 -8.57 4.81
C ASP A 188 -2.76 -8.47 6.16
N VAL A 189 -3.52 -8.31 7.26
CA VAL A 189 -2.96 -8.24 8.61
C VAL A 189 -2.43 -9.60 9.04
N MET A 190 -3.15 -10.69 8.73
CA MET A 190 -2.69 -12.07 8.93
C MET A 190 -1.35 -12.32 8.24
N ASP A 191 -1.20 -11.84 7.01
CA ASP A 191 0.04 -11.96 6.26
C ASP A 191 1.20 -11.16 6.85
N LYS A 192 0.94 -9.96 7.39
CA LYS A 192 1.98 -9.19 8.08
C LYS A 192 2.43 -9.89 9.37
N VAL A 193 1.49 -10.37 10.19
CA VAL A 193 1.82 -11.19 11.38
C VAL A 193 2.61 -12.43 10.99
N ARG A 194 2.20 -13.14 9.92
CA ARG A 194 2.89 -14.32 9.39
C ARG A 194 4.34 -14.02 8.98
N LYS A 195 4.60 -12.86 8.40
CA LYS A 195 5.91 -12.45 7.89
C LYS A 195 6.84 -11.96 9.00
N ASP A 196 6.31 -11.16 9.93
CA ASP A 196 7.14 -10.35 10.83
C ASP A 196 7.24 -10.90 12.27
N GLU A 197 6.27 -11.70 12.73
CA GLU A 197 6.34 -12.31 14.07
C GLU A 197 7.19 -13.58 14.11
N LYS A 198 7.79 -13.84 15.28
CA LYS A 198 8.56 -15.06 15.53
C LYS A 198 7.70 -16.30 15.27
N ASP A 199 8.32 -17.35 14.70
CA ASP A 199 7.64 -18.61 14.35
C ASP A 199 6.42 -18.34 13.45
N LYS A 200 6.49 -17.29 12.62
CA LYS A 200 5.40 -16.80 11.78
C LYS A 200 4.12 -16.46 12.56
N GLY A 201 4.23 -16.09 13.84
CA GLY A 201 3.08 -15.81 14.71
C GLY A 201 2.06 -16.94 14.80
N VAL A 202 2.45 -18.20 14.58
CA VAL A 202 1.52 -19.36 14.48
C VAL A 202 0.56 -19.43 15.66
N LYS A 203 1.06 -19.20 16.89
CA LYS A 203 0.23 -19.24 18.09
C LYS A 203 -0.86 -18.16 18.06
N ASP A 204 -0.48 -16.92 17.76
CA ASP A 204 -1.43 -15.80 17.74
C ASP A 204 -2.43 -15.93 16.58
N ARG A 205 -1.97 -16.39 15.41
CA ARG A 205 -2.84 -16.67 14.26
C ARG A 205 -3.82 -17.82 14.53
N GLU A 206 -3.39 -18.88 15.24
CA GLU A 206 -4.27 -19.96 15.68
C GLU A 206 -5.35 -19.46 16.65
N ASN A 207 -5.00 -18.57 17.58
CA ASN A 207 -5.96 -18.02 18.53
C ASN A 207 -6.96 -17.08 17.85
N ILE A 208 -6.53 -16.17 16.97
CA ILE A 208 -7.47 -15.27 16.29
C ILE A 208 -8.43 -16.03 15.37
N THR A 209 -7.95 -17.08 14.67
CA THR A 209 -8.81 -17.90 13.80
C THR A 209 -9.89 -18.64 14.59
N LYS A 210 -9.59 -19.10 15.82
CA LYS A 210 -10.62 -19.64 16.74
C LYS A 210 -11.65 -18.60 17.14
N LEU A 211 -11.26 -17.33 17.31
CA LEU A 211 -12.20 -16.25 17.61
C LEU A 211 -13.08 -15.93 16.39
N GLN A 212 -12.47 -15.85 15.20
CA GLN A 212 -13.18 -15.64 13.94
C GLN A 212 -14.20 -16.75 13.68
N ASP A 213 -13.87 -18.02 13.94
CA ASP A 213 -14.85 -19.12 13.86
C ASP A 213 -16.05 -18.92 14.77
N LYS A 214 -15.80 -18.55 16.04
CA LYS A 214 -16.87 -18.32 17.01
C LYS A 214 -17.77 -17.17 16.56
N GLU A 215 -17.21 -16.13 15.96
CA GLU A 215 -17.97 -15.03 15.37
C GLU A 215 -18.78 -15.47 14.15
N VAL A 216 -18.18 -16.21 13.22
CA VAL A 216 -18.86 -16.75 12.03
C VAL A 216 -20.02 -17.64 12.47
N LYS A 217 -19.80 -18.58 13.39
CA LYS A 217 -20.83 -19.48 13.90
C LYS A 217 -22.01 -18.72 14.53
N LYS A 218 -21.73 -17.69 15.35
CA LYS A 218 -22.79 -16.83 15.91
C LYS A 218 -23.57 -16.07 14.83
N LYS A 219 -22.90 -15.62 13.78
CA LYS A 219 -23.54 -14.95 12.65
C LYS A 219 -24.41 -15.92 11.84
N GLU A 220 -23.94 -17.15 11.60
CA GLU A 220 -24.75 -18.23 10.99
C GLU A 220 -26.00 -18.53 11.82
N GLU A 221 -25.88 -18.70 13.14
CA GLU A 221 -27.03 -18.95 14.04
C GLU A 221 -28.04 -17.79 14.04
N ARG A 222 -27.56 -16.53 13.98
CA ARG A 222 -28.43 -15.35 13.86
C ARG A 222 -29.12 -15.29 12.50
N LEU A 223 -28.40 -15.61 11.43
CA LEU A 223 -28.92 -15.62 10.08
C LEU A 223 -30.02 -16.66 9.93
N GLU A 224 -29.84 -17.85 10.52
CA GLU A 224 -30.85 -18.91 10.48
C GLU A 224 -32.15 -18.46 11.16
N LYS A 225 -32.06 -17.86 12.36
CA LYS A 225 -33.22 -17.30 13.05
C LYS A 225 -33.92 -16.21 12.22
N LYS A 226 -33.16 -15.31 11.59
CA LYS A 226 -33.73 -14.29 10.70
C LYS A 226 -34.47 -14.92 9.51
N LYS A 227 -33.93 -15.98 8.91
CA LYS A 227 -34.57 -16.69 7.79
C LYS A 227 -35.86 -17.38 8.21
N GLU A 228 -35.89 -18.01 9.39
CA GLU A 228 -37.11 -18.58 9.96
C GLU A 228 -38.18 -17.51 10.19
N GLU A 229 -37.81 -16.36 10.76
CA GLU A 229 -38.72 -15.22 10.97
C GLU A 229 -39.26 -14.66 9.65
N LEU A 230 -38.42 -14.51 8.63
CA LEU A 230 -38.85 -14.06 7.31
C LEU A 230 -39.79 -15.04 6.63
N THR A 231 -39.56 -16.35 6.80
CA THR A 231 -40.46 -17.40 6.28
C THR A 231 -41.84 -17.30 6.92
N LYS A 232 -41.90 -17.17 8.26
CA LYS A 232 -43.18 -16.97 8.98
C LYS A 232 -43.91 -15.71 8.53
N ARG A 233 -43.19 -14.58 8.39
CA ARG A 233 -43.76 -13.32 7.90
C ARG A 233 -44.30 -13.45 6.46
N ARG A 234 -43.59 -14.18 5.59
CA ARG A 234 -44.04 -14.46 4.22
C ARG A 234 -45.36 -15.24 4.21
N ASP A 235 -45.45 -16.28 5.04
CA ASP A 235 -46.67 -17.09 5.16
C ASP A 235 -47.85 -16.28 5.72
N ASP A 236 -47.61 -15.43 6.72
CA ASP A 236 -48.65 -14.57 7.29
C ASP A 236 -49.14 -13.52 6.29
N ILE A 237 -48.23 -12.91 5.52
CA ILE A 237 -48.58 -11.99 4.43
C ILE A 237 -49.41 -12.70 3.35
N SER A 238 -49.04 -13.93 2.98
CA SER A 238 -49.79 -14.75 2.02
C SER A 238 -51.21 -15.04 2.51
N LYS A 239 -51.37 -15.41 3.79
CA LYS A 239 -52.69 -15.61 4.41
C LYS A 239 -53.51 -14.32 4.47
N LYS A 240 -52.91 -13.18 4.80
CA LYS A 240 -53.57 -11.87 4.79
C LYS A 240 -54.05 -11.50 3.39
N GLU A 241 -53.24 -11.76 2.37
CA GLU A 241 -53.59 -11.52 0.97
C GLU A 241 -54.78 -12.36 0.51
N GLN A 242 -54.80 -13.65 0.86
CA GLN A 242 -55.94 -14.53 0.57
C GLN A 242 -57.23 -14.03 1.22
N ARG A 243 -57.19 -13.70 2.52
CA ARG A 243 -58.34 -13.13 3.24
C ARG A 243 -58.82 -11.82 2.64
N LEU A 244 -57.90 -10.92 2.27
CA LEU A 244 -58.24 -9.64 1.65
C LEU A 244 -58.95 -9.84 0.30
N ASN A 245 -58.48 -10.79 -0.52
CA ASN A 245 -59.12 -11.12 -1.79
C ASN A 245 -60.52 -11.73 -1.60
N GLU A 246 -60.71 -12.59 -0.60
CA GLU A 246 -62.02 -13.12 -0.24
C GLU A 246 -62.98 -12.03 0.26
N GLU A 247 -62.52 -11.12 1.13
CA GLU A 247 -63.30 -9.98 1.61
C GLU A 247 -63.70 -9.05 0.46
N LYS A 248 -62.78 -8.76 -0.48
CA LYS A 248 -63.07 -8.01 -1.71
C LYS A 248 -64.15 -8.68 -2.56
N LYS A 249 -64.06 -10.01 -2.74
CA LYS A 249 -65.07 -10.77 -3.50
C LYS A 249 -66.44 -10.71 -2.82
N LYS A 250 -66.52 -10.91 -1.50
CA LYS A 250 -67.77 -10.80 -0.73
C LYS A 250 -68.36 -9.40 -0.76
N ASN A 251 -67.54 -8.34 -0.70
CA ASN A 251 -68.04 -6.96 -0.76
C ASN A 251 -68.57 -6.59 -2.16
N ALA A 252 -68.01 -7.18 -3.23
CA ALA A 252 -68.49 -6.96 -4.60
C ALA A 252 -69.95 -7.41 -4.78
N GLU A 253 -70.34 -8.49 -4.11
CA GLU A 253 -71.70 -9.08 -4.11
C GLU A 253 -72.67 -8.38 -3.12
N ASN A 254 -72.24 -7.35 -2.38
CA ASN A 254 -73.07 -6.64 -1.40
C ASN A 254 -74.14 -5.76 -2.08
N PRO A 255 -75.44 -5.95 -1.78
CA PRO A 255 -76.53 -5.18 -2.40
C PRO A 255 -76.74 -3.78 -1.82
N ASP A 256 -76.21 -3.45 -0.62
CA ASP A 256 -76.32 -2.10 -0.03
C ASP A 256 -75.18 -1.18 -0.50
N PRO A 257 -75.48 -0.10 -1.26
CA PRO A 257 -74.45 0.80 -1.80
C PRO A 257 -73.65 1.56 -0.73
N ASN A 258 -74.28 1.93 0.38
CA ASN A 258 -73.64 2.70 1.45
C ASN A 258 -72.71 1.82 2.29
N ASP A 259 -73.11 0.59 2.58
CA ASP A 259 -72.26 -0.39 3.28
C ASP A 259 -71.07 -0.82 2.39
N LYS A 260 -71.33 -1.06 1.10
CA LYS A 260 -70.29 -1.40 0.13
C LYS A 260 -69.20 -0.34 0.04
N ALA A 261 -69.58 0.95 -0.05
CA ALA A 261 -68.63 2.05 -0.14
C ALA A 261 -67.75 2.19 1.12
N LYS A 262 -68.33 2.03 2.32
CA LYS A 262 -67.55 2.06 3.58
C LYS A 262 -66.54 0.91 3.64
N LYS A 263 -66.94 -0.28 3.22
CA LYS A 263 -66.10 -1.48 3.27
C LYS A 263 -65.00 -1.46 2.20
N ASP A 264 -65.25 -0.85 1.03
CA ASP A 264 -64.21 -0.60 0.03
C ASP A 264 -63.10 0.32 0.56
N GLU A 265 -63.44 1.35 1.35
CA GLU A 265 -62.44 2.23 1.98
C GLU A 265 -61.58 1.48 3.02
N GLU A 266 -62.20 0.61 3.82
CA GLU A 266 -61.48 -0.25 4.78
C GLU A 266 -60.55 -1.26 4.08
N LEU A 267 -61.04 -1.90 3.01
CA LEU A 267 -60.26 -2.84 2.21
C LEU A 267 -59.06 -2.17 1.52
N LYS A 268 -59.23 -0.92 1.07
CA LYS A 268 -58.14 -0.12 0.51
C LYS A 268 -57.06 0.18 1.55
N LYS A 269 -57.44 0.52 2.79
CA LYS A 269 -56.46 0.70 3.89
C LYS A 269 -55.68 -0.59 4.18
N LYS A 270 -56.38 -1.74 4.25
CA LYS A 270 -55.73 -3.05 4.43
C LYS A 270 -54.81 -3.42 3.26
N GLU A 271 -55.18 -3.08 2.03
CA GLU A 271 -54.34 -3.27 0.85
C GLU A 271 -53.07 -2.43 0.89
N ASP A 272 -53.18 -1.15 1.26
CA ASP A 272 -52.03 -0.24 1.40
C ASP A 272 -51.09 -0.71 2.53
N GLU A 273 -51.63 -1.18 3.66
CA GLU A 273 -50.84 -1.77 4.75
C GLU A 273 -50.14 -3.06 4.32
N LEU A 274 -50.84 -3.96 3.62
CA LEU A 274 -50.28 -5.20 3.09
C LEU A 274 -49.17 -4.92 2.06
N ALA A 275 -49.33 -3.89 1.22
CA ALA A 275 -48.30 -3.45 0.28
C ALA A 275 -47.04 -2.96 1.00
N LYS A 276 -47.19 -2.19 2.10
CA LYS A 276 -46.07 -1.76 2.95
C LYS A 276 -45.38 -2.94 3.64
N GLU A 277 -46.14 -3.90 4.16
CA GLU A 277 -45.58 -5.12 4.77
C GLU A 277 -44.78 -5.95 3.75
N LYS A 278 -45.28 -6.08 2.51
CA LYS A 278 -44.59 -6.74 1.40
C LYS A 278 -43.29 -6.03 0.99
N ASP A 279 -43.30 -4.71 0.90
CA ASP A 279 -42.09 -3.92 0.58
C ASP A 279 -41.03 -4.07 1.68
N ASN A 280 -41.44 -3.99 2.95
CA ASN A 280 -40.53 -4.22 4.09
C ASN A 280 -39.99 -5.65 4.10
N LEU A 281 -40.82 -6.67 3.83
CA LEU A 281 -40.37 -8.05 3.72
C LEU A 281 -39.28 -8.19 2.64
N LYS A 282 -39.49 -7.63 1.44
CA LYS A 282 -38.48 -7.67 0.37
C LYS A 282 -37.16 -7.02 0.78
N LYS A 283 -37.21 -5.85 1.43
CA LYS A 283 -36.01 -5.16 1.94
C LYS A 283 -35.26 -6.00 2.98
N ASP A 284 -35.97 -6.66 3.88
CA ASP A 284 -35.35 -7.51 4.90
C ASP A 284 -34.78 -8.81 4.31
N GLU A 285 -35.44 -9.39 3.29
CA GLU A 285 -34.95 -10.54 2.53
C GLU A 285 -33.66 -10.19 1.76
N GLU A 286 -33.62 -9.04 1.09
CA GLU A 286 -32.42 -8.57 0.39
C GLU A 286 -31.24 -8.30 1.35
N LYS A 287 -31.51 -7.69 2.51
CA LYS A 287 -30.48 -7.47 3.55
C LYS A 287 -29.96 -8.80 4.08
N THR A 288 -30.85 -9.74 4.39
CA THR A 288 -30.48 -11.08 4.89
C THR A 288 -29.66 -11.85 3.85
N ALA A 289 -30.02 -11.77 2.56
CA ALA A 289 -29.24 -12.39 1.48
C ALA A 289 -27.84 -11.77 1.31
N LYS A 290 -27.70 -10.45 1.49
CA LYS A 290 -26.38 -9.78 1.50
C LYS A 290 -25.54 -10.22 2.71
N GLU A 291 -26.15 -10.32 3.89
CA GLU A 291 -25.48 -10.78 5.11
C GLU A 291 -25.02 -12.24 4.97
N GLU A 292 -25.85 -13.11 4.37
CA GLU A 292 -25.51 -14.50 4.07
C GLU A 292 -24.26 -14.62 3.20
N LYS A 293 -24.18 -13.85 2.10
CA LYS A 293 -23.00 -13.84 1.23
C LYS A 293 -21.74 -13.40 1.99
N LYS A 294 -21.82 -12.33 2.78
CA LYS A 294 -20.70 -11.85 3.60
C LYS A 294 -20.25 -12.89 4.63
N VAL A 295 -21.17 -13.62 5.26
CA VAL A 295 -20.85 -14.69 6.21
C VAL A 295 -20.18 -15.87 5.51
N ALA A 296 -20.65 -16.26 4.32
CA ALA A 296 -20.04 -17.31 3.51
C ALA A 296 -18.61 -16.96 3.05
N GLU A 297 -18.38 -15.72 2.59
CA GLU A 297 -17.05 -15.21 2.23
C GLU A 297 -16.09 -15.26 3.43
N LYS A 298 -16.53 -14.74 4.59
CA LYS A 298 -15.73 -14.78 5.83
C LYS A 298 -15.42 -16.22 6.26
N LYS A 299 -16.37 -17.14 6.14
CA LYS A 299 -16.15 -18.56 6.46
C LYS A 299 -15.05 -19.17 5.59
N ASN A 300 -15.04 -18.86 4.29
CA ASN A 300 -14.00 -19.31 3.36
C ASN A 300 -12.64 -18.70 3.71
N GLU A 301 -12.57 -17.40 4.02
CA GLU A 301 -11.34 -16.73 4.44
C GLU A 301 -10.77 -17.34 5.73
N VAL A 302 -11.62 -17.62 6.72
CA VAL A 302 -11.20 -18.26 7.98
C VAL A 302 -10.69 -19.68 7.74
N ALA A 303 -11.31 -20.43 6.82
CA ALA A 303 -10.84 -21.76 6.44
C ALA A 303 -9.46 -21.72 5.75
N GLU A 304 -9.24 -20.76 4.84
CA GLU A 304 -7.93 -20.53 4.20
C GLU A 304 -6.86 -20.17 5.24
N ASN A 305 -7.19 -19.25 6.16
CA ASN A 305 -6.31 -18.83 7.24
C ASN A 305 -5.93 -20.01 8.16
N LYS A 306 -6.89 -20.84 8.56
CA LYS A 306 -6.63 -22.06 9.34
C LYS A 306 -5.68 -23.01 8.63
N LYS A 307 -5.90 -23.26 7.35
CA LYS A 307 -5.03 -24.13 6.55
C LYS A 307 -3.61 -23.56 6.53
N SER A 308 -3.46 -22.26 6.26
CA SER A 308 -2.15 -21.60 6.30
C SER A 308 -1.47 -21.70 7.68
N VAL A 309 -2.23 -21.60 8.77
CA VAL A 309 -1.70 -21.74 10.13
C VAL A 309 -1.26 -23.18 10.40
N GLN A 310 -2.03 -24.17 9.98
CA GLN A 310 -1.68 -25.60 10.10
C GLN A 310 -0.40 -25.93 9.33
N ASP A 311 -0.28 -25.45 8.08
CA ASP A 311 0.91 -25.66 7.25
C ASP A 311 2.16 -25.05 7.92
N ASP A 312 2.06 -23.83 8.44
CA ASP A 312 3.17 -23.18 9.14
C ASP A 312 3.48 -23.83 10.50
N LYS A 313 2.46 -24.34 11.20
CA LYS A 313 2.63 -25.09 12.46
C LYS A 313 3.38 -26.39 12.22
N ALA A 314 2.99 -27.15 11.19
CA ALA A 314 3.68 -28.36 10.76
C ALA A 314 5.13 -28.07 10.35
N ALA A 315 5.34 -27.06 9.50
CA ALA A 315 6.68 -26.64 9.09
C ALA A 315 7.56 -26.21 10.28
N ASN A 316 7.00 -25.49 11.25
CA ASN A 316 7.73 -25.11 12.47
C ASN A 316 8.05 -26.31 13.37
N ALA A 317 7.15 -27.30 13.46
CA ALA A 317 7.41 -28.54 14.20
C ALA A 317 8.54 -29.35 13.55
N THR A 318 8.50 -29.52 12.22
CA THR A 318 9.58 -30.17 11.46
C THR A 318 10.92 -29.48 11.72
N ARG A 319 10.98 -28.14 11.63
CA ARG A 319 12.20 -27.35 11.88
C ARG A 319 12.76 -27.51 13.29
N LYS A 320 11.92 -27.73 14.30
CA LYS A 320 12.38 -27.95 15.68
C LYS A 320 12.98 -29.34 15.88
N ASN A 321 12.61 -30.30 15.05
CA ASN A 321 13.07 -31.69 15.11
C ASN A 321 14.13 -32.02 14.05
N GLU A 322 14.55 -31.04 13.24
CA GLU A 322 15.61 -31.20 12.24
C GLU A 322 16.95 -31.54 12.92
N THR A 323 17.67 -32.52 12.36
CA THR A 323 19.06 -32.77 12.74
C THR A 323 19.97 -31.64 12.22
N ALA A 324 21.19 -31.53 12.76
CA ALA A 324 22.15 -30.52 12.32
C ALA A 324 22.41 -30.56 10.80
N ALA A 325 22.55 -31.77 10.24
CA ALA A 325 22.74 -31.98 8.80
C ALA A 325 21.52 -31.54 7.97
N GLN A 326 20.30 -31.81 8.45
CA GLN A 326 19.07 -31.38 7.76
C GLN A 326 18.91 -29.85 7.79
N LYS A 327 19.29 -29.23 8.92
CA LYS A 327 19.28 -27.77 9.08
C LYS A 327 20.30 -27.11 8.15
N GLU A 328 21.51 -27.68 8.03
CA GLU A 328 22.58 -27.20 7.14
C GLU A 328 22.15 -27.30 5.67
N ALA A 329 21.65 -28.45 5.22
CA ALA A 329 21.11 -28.61 3.87
C ALA A 329 19.97 -27.62 3.55
N ARG A 330 19.10 -27.32 4.52
CA ARG A 330 18.03 -26.32 4.34
C ARG A 330 18.57 -24.88 4.26
N LEU A 331 19.62 -24.55 5.02
CA LEU A 331 20.27 -23.25 4.95
C LEU A 331 20.99 -23.08 3.62
N ASP A 332 21.71 -24.11 3.16
CA ASP A 332 22.37 -24.12 1.85
C ASP A 332 21.37 -23.98 0.71
N SER A 333 20.25 -24.69 0.76
CA SER A 333 19.18 -24.54 -0.23
C SER A 333 18.60 -23.11 -0.25
N LYS A 334 18.42 -22.50 0.93
CA LYS A 334 18.00 -21.09 1.05
C LYS A 334 19.04 -20.12 0.54
N GLU A 335 20.31 -20.37 0.80
CA GLU A 335 21.43 -19.55 0.30
C GLU A 335 21.52 -19.64 -1.22
N GLN A 336 21.34 -20.83 -1.80
CA GLN A 336 21.27 -20.99 -3.25
C GLN A 336 20.04 -20.30 -3.85
N GLU A 337 18.88 -20.36 -3.20
CA GLU A 337 17.67 -19.65 -3.63
C GLU A 337 17.85 -18.12 -3.53
N LEU A 338 18.48 -17.63 -2.46
CA LEU A 338 18.85 -16.22 -2.31
C LEU A 338 19.86 -15.80 -3.37
N LYS A 339 20.89 -16.59 -3.66
CA LYS A 339 21.84 -16.32 -4.75
C LYS A 339 21.14 -16.27 -6.10
N LYS A 340 20.26 -17.22 -6.42
CA LYS A 340 19.44 -17.19 -7.64
C LYS A 340 18.52 -15.97 -7.70
N ARG A 341 17.96 -15.56 -6.56
CA ARG A 341 17.09 -14.38 -6.46
C ARG A 341 17.88 -13.07 -6.54
N GLU A 342 19.08 -13.01 -5.98
CA GLU A 342 20.03 -11.91 -6.10
C GLU A 342 20.56 -11.82 -7.53
N GLU A 343 20.83 -12.94 -8.19
CA GLU A 343 21.16 -13.01 -9.62
C GLU A 343 19.97 -12.55 -10.48
N ALA A 344 18.75 -13.00 -10.17
CA ALA A 344 17.54 -12.52 -10.85
C ALA A 344 17.26 -11.02 -10.57
N GLN A 345 17.63 -10.51 -9.41
CA GLN A 345 17.54 -9.08 -9.06
C GLN A 345 18.67 -8.26 -9.68
N LYS A 346 19.89 -8.82 -9.81
CA LYS A 346 20.98 -8.23 -10.60
C LYS A 346 20.61 -8.17 -12.07
N ASN A 347 19.94 -9.20 -12.59
CA ASN A 347 19.39 -9.21 -13.95
C ASN A 347 18.19 -8.26 -14.13
N ASN A 348 17.58 -7.77 -13.04
CA ASN A 348 16.47 -6.80 -13.04
C ASN A 348 16.90 -5.37 -12.62
N ARG A 349 18.12 -5.18 -12.11
CA ARG A 349 18.78 -3.88 -12.16
C ARG A 349 19.31 -3.76 -13.58
N LYS A 350 18.83 -2.77 -14.35
CA LYS A 350 19.49 -2.40 -15.60
C LYS A 350 20.97 -2.16 -15.25
N GLU A 351 21.86 -3.08 -15.61
CA GLU A 351 23.28 -2.75 -15.68
C GLU A 351 23.38 -1.63 -16.70
N ASP A 352 23.74 -0.41 -16.27
CA ASP A 352 23.76 0.76 -17.13
C ASP A 352 24.52 0.44 -18.43
N GLY A 353 23.76 0.38 -19.53
CA GLY A 353 24.29 0.13 -20.87
C GLY A 353 24.25 -1.31 -21.39
N VAL A 354 23.78 -2.32 -20.65
CA VAL A 354 23.62 -3.70 -21.18
C VAL A 354 22.16 -3.98 -21.54
N PHE A 355 21.83 -4.08 -22.84
CA PHE A 355 20.48 -4.36 -23.33
C PHE A 355 20.51 -5.44 -24.42
N GLY A 356 19.62 -6.44 -24.31
CA GLY A 356 19.55 -7.55 -25.28
C GLY A 356 20.85 -8.36 -25.40
N GLY A 357 21.63 -8.45 -24.31
CA GLY A 357 22.94 -9.13 -24.30
C GLY A 357 24.09 -8.31 -24.92
N LYS A 358 23.85 -7.04 -25.28
CA LYS A 358 24.85 -6.14 -25.84
C LYS A 358 25.17 -5.01 -24.88
N MET A 359 26.45 -4.68 -24.76
CA MET A 359 26.89 -3.52 -24.00
C MET A 359 27.07 -2.33 -24.93
N TYR A 360 26.17 -1.36 -24.84
CA TYR A 360 26.31 -0.06 -25.47
C TYR A 360 27.24 0.82 -24.64
N TYR A 361 28.02 1.67 -25.30
CA TYR A 361 28.97 2.53 -24.63
C TYR A 361 29.09 3.89 -25.32
N LEU A 362 28.80 4.96 -24.59
CA LEU A 362 28.93 6.34 -25.03
C LEU A 362 30.26 6.91 -24.54
N ARG A 363 31.23 7.08 -25.46
CA ARG A 363 32.54 7.64 -25.16
C ARG A 363 32.54 9.12 -25.47
N VAL A 364 32.77 9.95 -24.45
CA VAL A 364 33.04 11.38 -24.65
C VAL A 364 34.38 11.54 -25.34
N ARG A 365 34.38 12.14 -26.54
CA ARG A 365 35.59 12.42 -27.33
C ARG A 365 36.15 13.80 -27.01
N ASP A 366 35.27 14.78 -26.90
CA ASP A 366 35.65 16.15 -26.55
C ASP A 366 34.47 16.86 -25.87
N TYR A 367 34.79 17.93 -25.14
CA TYR A 367 33.83 18.78 -24.43
C TYR A 367 34.19 20.24 -24.69
N SER A 368 33.33 20.96 -25.40
CA SER A 368 33.57 22.38 -25.66
C SER A 368 33.24 23.25 -24.45
N THR A 369 33.84 24.44 -24.40
CA THR A 369 33.67 25.43 -23.31
C THR A 369 32.22 25.90 -23.14
N ASP A 370 31.41 25.80 -24.20
CA ASP A 370 29.98 26.05 -24.19
C ASP A 370 29.15 24.88 -23.65
N GLY A 371 29.79 23.80 -23.17
CA GLY A 371 29.17 22.66 -22.51
C GLY A 371 28.83 21.47 -23.39
N LYS A 372 29.15 21.52 -24.69
CA LYS A 372 28.73 20.52 -25.69
C LYS A 372 29.62 19.29 -25.72
N TYR A 373 29.01 18.14 -25.43
CA TYR A 373 29.66 16.86 -25.63
C TYR A 373 29.74 16.56 -27.12
N ARG A 374 30.87 16.00 -27.54
CA ARG A 374 31.00 15.29 -28.80
C ARG A 374 31.30 13.85 -28.47
N ASN A 375 30.38 12.96 -28.78
CA ASN A 375 30.50 11.56 -28.39
C ASN A 375 30.87 10.68 -29.59
N ASP A 376 31.54 9.56 -29.31
CA ASP A 376 31.52 8.36 -30.14
C ASP A 376 30.59 7.35 -29.43
N PHE A 377 29.84 6.56 -30.20
CA PHE A 377 28.94 5.54 -29.64
C PHE A 377 29.30 4.15 -30.15
N TYR A 378 29.30 3.18 -29.27
CA TYR A 378 29.81 1.83 -29.54
C TYR A 378 28.88 0.74 -29.02
N ILE A 379 28.93 -0.42 -29.67
CA ILE A 379 28.61 -1.71 -29.05
C ILE A 379 29.93 -2.39 -28.75
N ILE A 380 30.15 -2.78 -27.49
CA ILE A 380 31.37 -3.44 -27.03
C ILE A 380 31.07 -4.85 -26.53
N ASP A 381 32.06 -5.73 -26.65
CA ASP A 381 32.09 -7.00 -25.95
C ASP A 381 32.92 -6.86 -24.67
N PRO A 382 32.29 -6.84 -23.48
CA PRO A 382 33.03 -6.67 -22.24
C PRO A 382 33.90 -7.88 -21.88
N LYS A 383 33.55 -9.08 -22.34
CA LYS A 383 34.34 -10.31 -22.08
C LYS A 383 35.61 -10.32 -22.92
N GLU A 384 35.48 -10.01 -24.21
CA GLU A 384 36.62 -9.97 -25.13
C GLU A 384 37.40 -8.65 -25.09
N ARG A 385 36.85 -7.61 -24.45
CA ARG A 385 37.40 -6.24 -24.40
C ARG A 385 37.60 -5.63 -25.79
N LYS A 386 36.65 -5.87 -26.70
CA LYS A 386 36.69 -5.40 -28.09
C LYS A 386 35.48 -4.54 -28.44
N VAL A 387 35.69 -3.56 -29.33
CA VAL A 387 34.61 -2.86 -30.00
C VAL A 387 34.02 -3.77 -31.07
N LYS A 388 32.72 -4.04 -31.00
CA LYS A 388 31.97 -4.78 -32.04
C LYS A 388 31.46 -3.86 -33.13
N VAL A 389 30.88 -2.72 -32.73
CA VAL A 389 30.31 -1.74 -33.67
C VAL A 389 30.67 -0.34 -33.20
N LYS A 390 31.04 0.53 -34.13
CA LYS A 390 31.14 1.98 -33.91
C LYS A 390 30.02 2.64 -34.72
N SER A 391 29.24 3.52 -34.08
CA SER A 391 28.21 4.29 -34.76
C SER A 391 28.83 5.17 -35.85
N PRO A 392 28.28 5.14 -37.08
CA PRO A 392 28.66 6.09 -38.13
C PRO A 392 28.06 7.48 -37.89
N PHE A 393 27.05 7.60 -37.02
CA PHE A 393 26.45 8.88 -36.67
C PHE A 393 27.34 9.64 -35.67
N ALA A 394 28.11 10.61 -36.18
CA ALA A 394 29.05 11.39 -35.38
C ALA A 394 28.39 12.55 -34.60
N GLY A 395 27.12 12.84 -34.84
CA GLY A 395 26.41 14.02 -34.33
C GLY A 395 25.86 13.87 -32.91
N ILE A 396 26.35 12.94 -32.09
CA ILE A 396 25.78 12.65 -30.76
C ILE A 396 26.31 13.63 -29.73
N VAL A 397 25.42 14.45 -29.16
CA VAL A 397 25.78 15.57 -28.27
C VAL A 397 25.18 15.49 -26.87
N GLY A 398 24.19 14.61 -26.66
CA GLY A 398 23.65 14.33 -25.34
C GLY A 398 24.64 13.60 -24.43
N LYS A 399 24.50 13.77 -23.11
CA LYS A 399 25.35 13.11 -22.10
C LYS A 399 24.93 11.67 -21.75
N LYS A 400 23.74 11.25 -22.21
CA LYS A 400 23.13 9.95 -21.92
C LYS A 400 22.36 9.48 -23.15
N TYR A 401 22.26 8.17 -23.31
CA TYR A 401 21.37 7.49 -24.24
C TYR A 401 20.43 6.58 -23.44
N ASP A 402 19.36 6.13 -24.07
CA ASP A 402 18.53 5.07 -23.51
C ASP A 402 17.97 4.19 -24.65
N VAL A 403 17.42 3.03 -24.30
CA VAL A 403 16.94 2.04 -25.26
C VAL A 403 15.41 2.05 -25.29
N VAL A 404 14.86 2.10 -26.52
CA VAL A 404 13.42 1.98 -26.77
C VAL A 404 13.18 0.81 -27.71
N ASP A 405 12.34 -0.14 -27.28
CA ASP A 405 12.20 -1.45 -27.92
C ASP A 405 13.56 -2.15 -28.14
N LYS A 406 14.03 -2.18 -29.39
CA LYS A 406 15.32 -2.78 -29.79
C LYS A 406 16.33 -1.75 -30.29
N ASP A 407 15.96 -0.48 -30.32
CA ASP A 407 16.74 0.62 -30.89
C ASP A 407 17.24 1.55 -29.78
N VAL A 408 18.22 2.41 -30.09
CA VAL A 408 18.79 3.36 -29.13
C VAL A 408 18.31 4.77 -29.44
N VAL A 409 17.98 5.56 -28.42
CA VAL A 409 17.65 6.97 -28.56
C VAL A 409 18.77 7.82 -27.96
N VAL A 410 19.18 8.83 -28.70
CA VAL A 410 20.20 9.81 -28.32
C VAL A 410 19.72 11.23 -28.62
N ILE A 411 20.42 12.23 -28.07
CA ILE A 411 20.27 13.62 -28.52
C ILE A 411 21.36 13.90 -29.55
N GLY A 412 20.94 14.21 -30.78
CA GLY A 412 21.83 14.42 -31.92
C GLY A 412 21.73 15.83 -32.50
N GLU A 413 22.83 16.32 -33.07
CA GLU A 413 22.85 17.56 -33.84
C GLU A 413 22.53 17.31 -35.33
N LYS A 414 21.80 18.23 -35.93
CA LYS A 414 21.55 18.32 -37.36
C LYS A 414 21.96 19.71 -37.84
N ARG A 415 22.95 19.76 -38.73
CA ARG A 415 23.47 21.01 -39.30
C ARG A 415 22.73 21.32 -40.60
N SER A 416 22.23 22.53 -40.71
CA SER A 416 21.83 23.16 -41.97
C SER A 416 22.95 24.09 -42.44
N ALA A 417 22.78 24.71 -43.62
CA ALA A 417 23.76 25.68 -44.14
C ALA A 417 23.95 26.91 -43.21
N THR A 418 22.98 27.21 -42.34
CA THR A 418 22.95 28.45 -41.55
C THR A 418 22.68 28.23 -40.06
N THR A 419 22.24 27.04 -39.64
CA THR A 419 21.85 26.75 -38.25
C THR A 419 22.26 25.35 -37.82
N THR A 420 22.48 25.15 -36.51
CA THR A 420 22.60 23.83 -35.90
C THR A 420 21.44 23.61 -34.96
N SER A 421 20.62 22.61 -35.25
CA SER A 421 19.48 22.20 -34.44
C SER A 421 19.73 20.86 -33.78
N HIS A 422 19.03 20.57 -32.69
CA HIS A 422 19.22 19.36 -31.91
C HIS A 422 17.90 18.61 -31.75
N TYR A 423 17.93 17.31 -32.00
CA TYR A 423 16.73 16.47 -32.02
C TYR A 423 16.97 15.18 -31.27
N LEU A 424 15.89 14.51 -30.88
CA LEU A 424 15.94 13.08 -30.60
C LEU A 424 16.31 12.35 -31.89
N VAL A 425 17.27 11.44 -31.81
CA VAL A 425 17.68 10.58 -32.93
C VAL A 425 17.60 9.14 -32.48
N LYS A 426 16.92 8.31 -33.25
CA LYS A 426 16.87 6.87 -33.05
C LYS A 426 17.92 6.20 -33.91
N LEU A 427 18.79 5.44 -33.28
CA LEU A 427 19.82 4.62 -33.90
C LEU A 427 19.40 3.15 -33.88
N ASP A 428 19.74 2.42 -34.93
CA ASP A 428 19.55 0.98 -35.00
C ASP A 428 20.31 0.26 -33.88
N GLY A 429 19.66 -0.65 -33.14
CA GLY A 429 20.31 -1.36 -32.03
C GLY A 429 21.33 -2.43 -32.42
N GLU A 430 21.51 -2.75 -33.71
CA GLU A 430 22.58 -3.64 -34.18
C GLU A 430 23.72 -2.84 -34.79
N THR A 431 23.39 -1.88 -35.65
CA THR A 431 24.37 -1.19 -36.51
C THR A 431 24.74 0.20 -36.02
N LEU A 432 23.95 0.77 -35.09
CA LEU A 432 24.06 2.14 -34.60
C LEU A 432 23.95 3.22 -35.70
N VAL A 433 23.39 2.87 -36.86
CA VAL A 433 23.05 3.81 -37.95
C VAL A 433 21.79 4.59 -37.55
N ASP A 434 21.73 5.88 -37.84
CA ASP A 434 20.55 6.71 -37.62
C ASP A 434 19.38 6.28 -38.50
N LYS A 435 18.26 5.92 -37.86
CA LYS A 435 17.03 5.45 -38.53
C LYS A 435 16.00 6.57 -38.66
N GLN A 436 15.94 7.42 -37.64
CA GLN A 436 14.85 8.39 -37.52
C GLN A 436 15.27 9.60 -36.69
N TYR A 437 14.78 10.77 -37.08
CA TYR A 437 14.92 12.03 -36.35
C TYR A 437 13.55 12.49 -35.87
N GLY A 438 13.50 13.03 -34.65
CA GLY A 438 12.35 13.79 -34.17
C GLY A 438 12.23 15.14 -34.88
N SER A 439 11.08 15.79 -34.72
CA SER A 439 10.78 17.11 -35.28
C SER A 439 11.02 18.28 -34.32
N ASP A 440 11.02 18.00 -33.02
CA ASP A 440 11.04 19.02 -31.98
C ASP A 440 12.45 19.30 -31.47
N GLU A 441 12.79 20.58 -31.33
CA GLU A 441 14.10 21.02 -30.85
C GLU A 441 14.29 20.61 -29.38
N ILE A 442 15.40 19.91 -29.11
CA ILE A 442 15.77 19.37 -27.80
C ILE A 442 16.90 20.21 -27.21
N PHE A 443 16.83 20.46 -25.91
CA PHE A 443 17.93 21.07 -25.19
C PHE A 443 19.12 20.11 -25.13
N TRP A 444 20.18 20.49 -25.84
CA TRP A 444 21.29 19.59 -26.13
C TRP A 444 22.16 19.22 -24.91
N ARG A 445 22.18 20.04 -23.85
CA ARG A 445 22.81 19.70 -22.55
C ARG A 445 21.95 18.76 -21.69
N GLY A 446 20.70 18.55 -22.09
CA GLY A 446 19.78 17.65 -21.44
C GLY A 446 20.20 16.18 -21.59
N PHE A 447 19.29 15.31 -21.20
CA PHE A 447 19.43 13.88 -21.37
C PHE A 447 18.10 13.28 -21.82
N VAL A 448 18.19 12.07 -22.36
CA VAL A 448 17.03 11.26 -22.70
C VAL A 448 16.89 10.14 -21.68
N GLU A 449 15.65 9.81 -21.32
CA GLU A 449 15.31 8.64 -20.52
C GLU A 449 14.06 7.96 -21.09
N VAL A 450 14.05 6.64 -21.09
CA VAL A 450 12.94 5.81 -21.59
C VAL A 450 12.32 5.03 -20.45
N ARG A 451 11.01 5.20 -20.27
CA ARG A 451 10.19 4.50 -19.27
C ARG A 451 8.97 3.92 -19.95
N GLU A 452 8.79 2.60 -19.84
CA GLU A 452 7.65 1.86 -20.44
C GLU A 452 7.43 2.23 -21.93
N ASN A 453 8.52 2.29 -22.70
CA ASN A 453 8.54 2.67 -24.11
C ASN A 453 8.12 4.12 -24.45
N GLU A 454 7.98 4.97 -23.45
CA GLU A 454 7.80 6.40 -23.62
C GLU A 454 9.13 7.11 -23.43
N ILE A 455 9.44 8.07 -24.30
CA ILE A 455 10.72 8.79 -24.30
C ILE A 455 10.50 10.16 -23.64
N TYR A 456 11.40 10.53 -22.72
CA TYR A 456 11.36 11.80 -22.01
C TYR A 456 12.63 12.61 -22.28
N ALA A 457 12.47 13.87 -22.68
CA ALA A 457 13.57 14.78 -22.96
C ALA A 457 13.16 16.24 -22.74
N ILE A 458 14.14 17.12 -22.52
CA ILE A 458 13.89 18.56 -22.37
C ILE A 458 13.79 19.22 -23.74
N LEU A 459 12.62 19.78 -24.05
CA LEU A 459 12.36 20.59 -25.23
C LEU A 459 12.98 21.99 -25.06
N ASN A 460 13.48 22.56 -26.16
CA ASN A 460 13.87 23.96 -26.23
C ASN A 460 12.97 24.69 -27.23
N LYS A 461 12.04 25.49 -26.72
CA LYS A 461 11.12 26.29 -27.55
C LYS A 461 11.51 27.76 -27.44
N ASN A 462 12.30 28.24 -28.39
CA ASN A 462 12.78 29.63 -28.46
C ASN A 462 13.46 30.09 -27.15
N GLY A 463 14.29 29.23 -26.54
CA GLY A 463 15.00 29.53 -25.30
C GLY A 463 14.21 29.27 -24.02
N THR A 464 12.96 28.78 -24.11
CA THR A 464 12.18 28.32 -22.96
C THR A 464 12.13 26.79 -22.92
N PHE A 465 12.38 26.22 -21.74
CA PHE A 465 12.55 24.77 -21.57
C PHE A 465 11.29 24.11 -21.02
N TYR A 466 10.99 22.90 -21.49
CA TYR A 466 9.83 22.11 -21.06
C TYR A 466 10.18 20.63 -21.04
N LEU A 467 9.53 19.85 -20.18
CA LEU A 467 9.61 18.39 -20.29
C LEU A 467 8.71 17.94 -21.43
N GLY A 468 9.26 17.21 -22.39
CA GLY A 468 8.53 16.55 -23.47
C GLY A 468 8.42 15.06 -23.22
N LYS A 469 7.25 14.50 -23.49
CA LYS A 469 6.96 13.07 -23.53
C LYS A 469 6.66 12.68 -24.97
N PHE A 470 7.37 11.69 -25.49
CA PHE A 470 7.31 11.26 -26.87
C PHE A 470 6.95 9.79 -26.96
N ASP A 471 6.32 9.40 -28.07
CA ASP A 471 6.14 8.00 -28.40
C ASP A 471 7.46 7.37 -28.88
N LYS A 472 7.45 6.06 -29.04
CA LYS A 472 8.61 5.33 -29.56
C LYS A 472 8.99 5.77 -30.97
N GLU A 473 8.08 6.35 -31.76
CA GLU A 473 8.32 6.95 -33.07
C GLU A 473 8.87 8.39 -33.01
N LEU A 474 9.33 8.86 -31.85
CA LEU A 474 9.90 10.21 -31.62
C LEU A 474 8.90 11.36 -31.83
N LYS A 475 7.59 11.09 -31.84
CA LYS A 475 6.56 12.13 -31.94
C LYS A 475 6.20 12.64 -30.55
N LEU A 476 6.11 13.95 -30.40
CA LEU A 476 5.70 14.58 -29.16
C LEU A 476 4.24 14.24 -28.85
N LEU A 477 4.02 13.53 -27.75
CA LEU A 477 2.68 13.21 -27.22
C LEU A 477 2.19 14.35 -26.34
N GLN A 478 3.04 14.79 -25.41
CA GLN A 478 2.69 15.78 -24.39
C GLN A 478 3.91 16.61 -24.02
N ARG A 479 3.65 17.81 -23.50
CA ARG A 479 4.66 18.73 -22.99
C ARG A 479 4.17 19.33 -21.68
N SER A 480 5.07 19.53 -20.72
CA SER A 480 4.75 20.26 -19.48
C SER A 480 4.21 21.66 -19.79
N GLU A 481 3.22 22.09 -19.02
CA GLU A 481 2.71 23.47 -19.09
C GLU A 481 3.65 24.45 -18.38
N VAL A 482 4.34 23.96 -17.35
CA VAL A 482 5.31 24.73 -16.58
C VAL A 482 6.65 24.80 -17.31
N ALA A 483 7.19 26.01 -17.40
CA ALA A 483 8.54 26.25 -17.91
C ALA A 483 9.57 25.77 -16.89
N LEU A 484 10.63 25.14 -17.39
CA LEU A 484 11.67 24.52 -16.58
C LEU A 484 12.95 25.34 -16.59
N HIS A 485 13.77 25.14 -15.56
CA HIS A 485 15.15 25.59 -15.57
C HIS A 485 15.95 24.80 -16.63
N GLU A 486 16.92 25.45 -17.28
CA GLU A 486 17.71 24.83 -18.36
C GLU A 486 18.46 23.58 -17.86
N ASP A 487 19.11 23.68 -16.69
CA ASP A 487 19.82 22.57 -16.05
C ASP A 487 18.89 21.67 -15.20
N THR A 488 17.59 21.62 -15.49
CA THR A 488 16.69 20.72 -14.78
C THR A 488 17.15 19.27 -14.91
N PHE A 489 17.16 18.56 -13.78
CA PHE A 489 17.12 17.11 -13.77
C PHE A 489 15.65 16.68 -13.70
N PHE A 490 15.34 15.47 -14.14
CA PHE A 490 14.02 14.91 -13.93
C PHE A 490 14.12 13.51 -13.32
N SER A 491 13.30 13.27 -12.29
CA SER A 491 13.28 12.03 -11.53
C SER A 491 11.85 11.50 -11.46
N PHE A 492 11.70 10.19 -11.60
CA PHE A 492 10.41 9.52 -11.58
C PHE A 492 10.13 8.91 -10.20
N HIS A 493 8.90 9.03 -9.71
CA HIS A 493 8.38 8.29 -8.57
C HIS A 493 6.91 7.93 -8.82
N GLU A 494 6.61 6.64 -8.94
CA GLU A 494 5.28 6.13 -9.28
C GLU A 494 4.71 6.87 -10.51
N ASP A 495 3.57 7.53 -10.36
CA ASP A 495 2.87 8.28 -11.40
C ASP A 495 3.30 9.76 -11.47
N THR A 496 4.41 10.16 -10.83
CA THR A 496 4.87 11.54 -10.77
C THR A 496 6.31 11.74 -11.27
N ILE A 497 6.58 12.92 -11.82
CA ILE A 497 7.89 13.35 -12.32
C ILE A 497 8.27 14.66 -11.63
N TYR A 498 9.45 14.70 -11.03
CA TYR A 498 9.97 15.86 -10.30
C TYR A 498 10.96 16.59 -11.18
N VAL A 499 10.77 17.89 -11.36
CA VAL A 499 11.59 18.74 -12.23
C VAL A 499 11.87 20.07 -11.55
N ASN A 500 12.92 20.77 -11.97
CA ASN A 500 13.20 22.13 -11.51
C ASN A 500 12.41 23.12 -12.38
N GLY A 501 11.42 23.78 -11.79
CA GLY A 501 10.71 24.88 -12.42
C GLY A 501 11.66 26.05 -12.73
N ALA A 502 11.31 26.87 -13.71
CA ALA A 502 12.07 28.08 -14.04
C ALA A 502 12.16 29.07 -12.86
N ASP A 503 11.23 28.99 -11.90
CA ASP A 503 11.22 29.73 -10.65
C ASP A 503 12.10 29.12 -9.54
N ARG A 504 12.87 28.08 -9.87
CA ARG A 504 13.75 27.30 -8.97
C ARG A 504 13.04 26.49 -7.89
N LYS A 505 11.72 26.33 -7.96
CA LYS A 505 11.00 25.35 -7.14
C LYS A 505 11.12 23.95 -7.75
N ILE A 506 10.87 22.93 -6.94
CA ILE A 506 10.71 21.57 -7.43
C ILE A 506 9.24 21.41 -7.84
N GLU A 507 9.00 21.36 -9.15
CA GLU A 507 7.68 21.11 -9.72
C GLU A 507 7.41 19.61 -9.77
N VAL A 508 6.21 19.22 -9.37
CA VAL A 508 5.73 17.83 -9.42
C VAL A 508 4.75 17.73 -10.58
N LEU A 509 5.05 16.90 -11.58
CA LEU A 509 4.20 16.69 -12.75
C LEU A 509 3.58 15.29 -12.70
N ASN A 510 2.33 15.14 -13.13
CA ASN A 510 1.76 13.81 -13.35
C ASN A 510 2.40 13.18 -14.60
N ARG A 511 2.79 11.91 -14.52
CA ARG A 511 3.42 11.19 -15.63
C ARG A 511 2.47 10.94 -16.81
N SER A 512 1.18 10.86 -16.54
CA SER A 512 0.15 10.56 -17.54
C SER A 512 -0.12 11.72 -18.50
N ASP A 513 -0.05 12.96 -18.02
CA ASP A 513 -0.41 14.17 -18.78
C ASP A 513 0.61 15.32 -18.72
N LEU A 514 1.70 15.18 -17.96
CA LEU A 514 2.71 16.20 -17.67
C LEU A 514 2.18 17.50 -17.04
N LYS A 515 0.96 17.49 -16.49
CA LYS A 515 0.41 18.65 -15.80
C LYS A 515 0.98 18.77 -14.39
N SER A 516 1.10 19.99 -13.90
CA SER A 516 1.55 20.25 -12.52
C SER A 516 0.52 19.68 -11.52
N ALA A 517 1.01 18.84 -10.62
CA ALA A 517 0.34 18.32 -9.45
C ALA A 517 0.65 19.12 -8.18
N GLY A 518 1.46 20.19 -8.31
CA GLY A 518 1.92 21.05 -7.23
C GLY A 518 3.43 21.27 -7.28
N ASN A 519 3.94 22.01 -6.31
CA ASN A 519 5.37 22.21 -6.14
C ASN A 519 5.81 22.06 -4.69
N ILE A 520 7.10 21.79 -4.54
CA ILE A 520 7.82 21.72 -3.28
C ILE A 520 8.78 22.90 -3.27
N VAL A 521 8.68 23.70 -2.20
CA VAL A 521 9.65 24.75 -1.92
C VAL A 521 10.79 24.12 -1.11
N PRO A 522 12.04 24.15 -1.62
CA PRO A 522 13.20 23.63 -0.91
C PRO A 522 13.45 24.29 0.44
#